data_AF-K0RAI0-F1
#
_entry.id   AF-K0RAI0-F1
#
_cell.length_a   1.000
_cell.length_b   1.000
_cell.length_c   1.000
_cell.angle_alpha   90.00
_cell.angle_beta   90.00
_cell.angle_gamma   90.00
#
_symmetry.space_group_name_H-M   'P 1'
#
loop_
_entity.id
_entity.type
_entity.pdbx_description
1 polymer ?
#
loop_
_entity_poly.entity_id
_entity_poly.type
_entity_poly.pdbx_seq_one_letter_code
_entity_poly.pdbx_strand_id
1 'polypeptide(L)'
;MSSGGGGNKPRHTRHRSSSRRPHNDGDDKEWSERGGRSQTNQLRKQAAISLSSFSSKKGHDRALQEYKKRKETNFNKNAVLLRQYQRAMKSEGYEAGKGASRKRKQSQEAEEDRAGQVESPDKKRKRHKSDPLHQARRKAEQRKAEQQDKAQQKQERMLDEGQKQAHRKKTARKYIERTRRGQPVMKNVICGMLDKIQNGSR
;
A
#
# COMPACT_ATOMS: atom_id res chain seq x y z
N MET A 1 -3.09 -34.45 -48.70
CA MET A 1 -1.83 -33.72 -48.91
C MET A 1 -1.78 -32.60 -47.89
N SER A 2 -0.88 -32.73 -46.92
CA SER A 2 -0.76 -31.87 -45.74
C SER A 2 0.18 -30.70 -46.02
N SER A 3 -0.23 -29.48 -45.70
CA SER A 3 0.69 -28.34 -45.60
C SER A 3 0.39 -27.56 -44.31
N GLY A 4 0.93 -28.07 -43.21
CA GLY A 4 0.97 -27.38 -41.92
C GLY A 4 1.93 -26.21 -41.97
N GLY A 5 1.40 -24.99 -42.06
CA GLY A 5 2.16 -23.75 -41.96
C GLY A 5 2.59 -23.47 -40.52
N GLY A 6 3.83 -23.85 -40.19
CA GLY A 6 4.46 -23.53 -38.92
C GLY A 6 4.81 -22.03 -38.83
N GLY A 7 3.96 -21.25 -38.18
CA GLY A 7 4.19 -19.84 -37.89
C GLY A 7 5.34 -19.65 -36.90
N ASN A 8 6.47 -19.15 -37.40
CA ASN A 8 7.66 -18.84 -36.62
C ASN A 8 7.39 -17.59 -35.75
N LYS A 9 7.19 -17.77 -34.45
CA LYS A 9 6.98 -16.64 -33.52
C LYS A 9 8.33 -16.02 -33.13
N PRO A 10 8.49 -14.69 -33.23
CA PRO A 10 9.73 -14.03 -32.81
C PRO A 10 9.94 -14.18 -31.30
N ARG A 11 11.10 -14.73 -30.92
CA ARG A 11 11.58 -14.76 -29.54
C ARG A 11 11.95 -13.34 -29.12
N HIS A 12 11.10 -12.70 -28.32
CA HIS A 12 11.46 -11.47 -27.61
C HIS A 12 12.56 -11.77 -26.59
N THR A 13 13.80 -11.39 -26.92
CA THR A 13 14.89 -11.25 -25.97
C THR A 13 14.56 -10.13 -25.00
N ARG A 14 14.22 -10.49 -23.76
CA ARG A 14 14.06 -9.53 -22.67
C ARG A 14 15.45 -8.98 -22.33
N HIS A 15 15.79 -7.82 -22.88
CA HIS A 15 16.89 -7.02 -22.38
C HIS A 15 16.58 -6.64 -20.94
N ARG A 16 17.25 -7.33 -20.02
CA ARG A 16 17.27 -7.02 -18.59
C ARG A 16 18.06 -5.73 -18.49
N SER A 17 17.36 -4.59 -18.51
CA SER A 17 17.94 -3.30 -18.21
C SER A 17 18.53 -3.39 -16.80
N SER A 18 19.85 -3.56 -16.77
CA SER A 18 20.65 -3.39 -15.56
C SER A 18 20.50 -1.93 -15.18
N SER A 19 19.56 -1.66 -14.29
CA SER A 19 19.52 -0.43 -13.52
C SER A 19 20.84 -0.36 -12.77
N ARG A 20 21.83 0.29 -13.38
CA ARG A 20 23.04 0.77 -12.73
C ARG A 20 22.56 1.57 -11.53
N ARG A 21 22.73 1.00 -10.34
CA ARG A 21 22.60 1.77 -9.11
C ARG A 21 23.63 2.90 -9.22
N PRO A 22 23.25 4.17 -8.99
CA PRO A 22 24.24 5.21 -8.84
C PRO A 22 25.20 4.80 -7.72
N HIS A 23 26.49 4.79 -8.06
CA HIS A 23 27.56 4.67 -7.09
C HIS A 23 27.46 5.91 -6.20
N ASN A 24 27.20 5.71 -4.92
CA ASN A 24 27.20 6.77 -3.94
C ASN A 24 28.65 6.87 -3.47
N ASP A 25 29.45 7.65 -4.22
CA ASP A 25 30.82 8.04 -3.86
C ASP A 25 30.70 9.04 -2.69
N GLY A 26 30.53 8.49 -1.50
CA GLY A 26 30.33 9.23 -0.27
C GLY A 26 31.29 8.75 0.80
N ASP A 27 32.40 9.48 0.90
CA ASP A 27 33.30 9.60 2.03
C ASP A 27 33.97 8.32 2.55
N ASP A 28 35.20 8.14 2.04
CA ASP A 28 36.29 7.43 2.68
C ASP A 28 36.53 7.93 4.11
N LYS A 29 35.82 7.33 5.07
CA LYS A 29 36.26 7.29 6.47
C LYS A 29 36.96 5.98 6.72
N GLU A 30 38.25 6.03 6.45
CA GLU A 30 39.35 5.37 7.16
C GLU A 30 38.91 4.80 8.53
N TRP A 31 38.54 3.52 8.55
CA TRP A 31 38.48 2.71 9.76
C TRP A 31 39.64 1.73 9.71
N SER A 32 40.67 2.14 10.44
CA SER A 32 41.80 1.32 10.85
C SER A 32 41.35 -0.02 11.44
N GLU A 33 41.99 -1.06 10.91
CA GLU A 33 42.34 -2.33 11.51
C GLU A 33 41.96 -2.51 12.99
N ARG A 34 41.08 -3.49 13.26
CA ARG A 34 41.25 -4.42 14.40
C ARG A 34 40.36 -5.66 14.24
N GLY A 35 41.06 -6.78 13.98
CA GLY A 35 40.75 -8.17 14.31
C GLY A 35 39.30 -8.60 14.59
N GLY A 36 38.79 -9.46 13.72
CA GLY A 36 37.54 -10.20 13.94
C GLY A 36 37.30 -11.37 12.96
N ARG A 37 38.36 -12.03 12.48
CA ARG A 37 38.25 -13.24 11.64
C ARG A 37 38.19 -14.49 12.52
N SER A 38 37.00 -14.94 12.96
CA SER A 38 36.76 -16.38 13.26
C SER A 38 35.32 -16.83 13.64
N GLN A 39 34.23 -16.15 13.25
CA GLN A 39 32.88 -16.65 13.61
C GLN A 39 31.84 -16.73 12.49
N THR A 40 32.21 -16.43 11.24
CA THR A 40 31.24 -16.41 10.13
C THR A 40 30.89 -17.79 9.53
N ASN A 41 31.61 -18.85 9.89
CA ASN A 41 31.38 -20.18 9.33
C ASN A 41 30.31 -21.01 10.06
N GLN A 42 29.89 -20.63 11.27
CA GLN A 42 28.81 -21.36 11.97
C GLN A 42 27.40 -20.90 11.54
N LEU A 43 27.23 -19.65 11.11
CA LEU A 43 25.94 -19.14 10.61
C LEU A 43 25.55 -19.69 9.22
N ARG A 44 26.50 -20.24 8.45
CA ARG A 44 26.22 -20.81 7.11
C ARG A 44 25.56 -22.18 7.13
N LYS A 45 25.65 -22.94 8.24
CA LYS A 45 25.06 -24.28 8.35
C LYS A 45 23.60 -24.30 8.83
N GLN A 46 23.05 -23.17 9.28
CA GLN A 46 21.61 -23.02 9.58
C GLN A 46 20.80 -22.38 8.43
N ALA A 47 21.41 -22.16 7.27
CA ALA A 47 20.74 -21.58 6.10
C ALA A 47 19.91 -22.59 5.28
N ALA A 48 19.60 -23.77 5.85
CA ALA A 48 18.47 -24.55 5.37
C ALA A 48 17.21 -23.79 5.75
N ILE A 49 16.65 -23.04 4.80
CA ILE A 49 15.40 -22.29 4.97
C ILE A 49 14.34 -23.29 5.42
N SER A 50 14.00 -23.28 6.71
CA SER A 50 12.96 -24.16 7.22
C SER A 50 11.65 -23.87 6.47
N LEU A 51 10.84 -24.89 6.23
CA LEU A 51 9.48 -24.74 5.70
C LEU A 51 8.66 -23.71 6.52
N SER A 52 8.94 -23.60 7.83
CA SER A 52 8.35 -22.59 8.70
C SER A 52 8.81 -21.15 8.40
N SER A 53 10.02 -20.95 7.88
CA SER A 53 10.53 -19.64 7.45
C SER A 53 9.92 -19.18 6.12
N PHE A 54 9.64 -20.11 5.19
CA PHE A 54 8.82 -19.85 3.99
C PHE A 54 7.36 -19.54 4.32
N SER A 55 6.82 -20.15 5.38
CA SER A 55 5.49 -19.87 5.92
C SER A 55 5.43 -18.58 6.74
N SER A 56 6.58 -18.00 7.12
CA SER A 56 6.62 -16.86 8.02
C SER A 56 5.94 -15.63 7.40
N LYS A 57 4.77 -15.33 7.98
CA LYS A 57 3.67 -14.44 7.58
C LYS A 57 4.04 -13.05 7.02
N LYS A 58 5.22 -12.50 7.37
CA LYS A 58 5.59 -11.11 7.01
C LYS A 58 5.87 -10.89 5.53
N GLY A 59 6.44 -11.87 4.82
CA GLY A 59 6.69 -11.76 3.37
C GLY A 59 5.43 -11.98 2.54
N HIS A 60 4.63 -12.97 2.93
CA HIS A 60 3.39 -13.34 2.26
C HIS A 60 2.34 -12.22 2.35
N ASP A 61 2.14 -11.62 3.53
CA ASP A 61 1.19 -10.52 3.69
C ASP A 61 1.58 -9.30 2.86
N ARG A 62 2.88 -9.01 2.76
CA ARG A 62 3.39 -7.93 1.90
C ARG A 62 3.10 -8.21 0.42
N ALA A 63 3.32 -9.44 -0.04
CA ALA A 63 3.04 -9.84 -1.42
C ALA A 63 1.54 -9.77 -1.74
N LEU A 64 0.66 -10.21 -0.82
CA LEU A 64 -0.79 -10.09 -0.98
C LEU A 64 -1.26 -8.64 -1.02
N GLN A 65 -0.72 -7.78 -0.14
CA GLN A 65 -1.04 -6.35 -0.17
C GLN A 65 -0.58 -5.69 -1.47
N GLU A 66 0.62 -6.03 -1.96
CA GLU A 66 1.10 -5.54 -3.26
C GLU A 66 0.21 -6.01 -4.41
N TYR A 67 -0.21 -7.28 -4.41
CA TYR A 67 -1.12 -7.82 -5.42
C TYR A 67 -2.45 -7.05 -5.44
N LYS A 68 -3.06 -6.83 -4.26
CA LYS A 68 -4.31 -6.06 -4.13
C LYS A 68 -4.14 -4.63 -4.67
N LYS A 69 -3.06 -3.94 -4.29
CA LYS A 69 -2.74 -2.59 -4.80
C LYS A 69 -2.55 -2.57 -6.32
N ARG A 70 -1.85 -3.56 -6.89
CA ARG A 70 -1.67 -3.68 -8.35
C ARG A 70 -2.99 -3.93 -9.08
N LYS A 71 -3.86 -4.77 -8.53
CA LYS A 71 -5.21 -5.01 -9.09
C LYS A 71 -6.08 -3.75 -9.04
N GLU A 72 -6.09 -3.06 -7.91
CA GLU A 72 -6.86 -1.82 -7.73
C GLU A 72 -6.40 -0.71 -8.69
N THR A 73 -5.08 -0.51 -8.80
CA THR A 73 -4.53 0.47 -9.74
C THR A 73 -4.84 0.14 -11.20
N ASN A 74 -4.76 -1.14 -11.59
CA ASN A 74 -5.13 -1.58 -12.94
C ASN A 74 -6.64 -1.41 -13.20
N PHE A 75 -7.48 -1.71 -12.21
CA PHE A 75 -8.92 -1.48 -12.30
C PHE A 75 -9.23 0.01 -12.52
N ASN A 76 -8.61 0.89 -11.74
CA ASN A 76 -8.79 2.33 -11.87
C ASN A 76 -8.32 2.87 -13.23
N LYS A 77 -7.16 2.40 -13.72
CA LYS A 77 -6.66 2.75 -15.07
C LYS A 77 -7.64 2.32 -16.16
N ASN A 78 -8.12 1.08 -16.09
CA ASN A 78 -9.09 0.56 -17.05
C ASN A 78 -10.42 1.33 -16.99
N ALA A 79 -10.90 1.65 -15.79
CA ALA A 79 -12.11 2.46 -15.62
C ALA A 79 -11.97 3.86 -16.23
N VAL A 80 -10.80 4.50 -16.10
CA VAL A 80 -10.51 5.79 -16.75
C VAL A 80 -10.52 5.64 -18.28
N LEU A 81 -9.85 4.62 -18.82
CA LEU A 81 -9.84 4.34 -20.26
C LEU A 81 -11.24 4.10 -20.81
N LEU A 82 -12.06 3.29 -20.11
CA LEU A 82 -13.45 3.04 -20.50
C LEU A 82 -14.28 4.33 -20.53
N ARG A 83 -14.10 5.22 -19.55
CA ARG A 83 -14.80 6.53 -19.53
C ARG A 83 -14.33 7.44 -20.66
N GLN A 84 -13.02 7.48 -20.95
CA GLN A 84 -12.47 8.26 -22.06
C GLN A 84 -13.02 7.76 -23.40
N TYR A 85 -13.02 6.44 -23.59
CA TYR A 85 -13.60 5.80 -24.78
C TYR A 85 -15.08 6.11 -24.92
N GLN A 86 -15.88 5.98 -23.85
CA GLN A 86 -17.30 6.34 -23.87
C GLN A 86 -17.53 7.82 -24.24
N ARG A 87 -16.67 8.72 -23.75
CA ARG A 87 -16.73 10.15 -24.10
C ARG A 87 -16.41 10.38 -25.58
N ALA A 88 -15.35 9.76 -26.10
CA ALA A 88 -14.94 9.85 -27.50
C ALA A 88 -16.03 9.33 -28.45
N MET A 89 -16.59 8.16 -28.14
CA MET A 89 -17.72 7.59 -28.88
C MET A 89 -18.92 8.54 -28.90
N LYS A 90 -19.24 9.14 -27.74
CA LYS A 90 -20.34 10.11 -27.65
C LYS A 90 -20.07 11.38 -28.45
N SER A 91 -18.82 11.88 -28.48
CA SER A 91 -18.47 13.07 -29.27
C SER A 91 -18.53 12.84 -30.78
N GLU A 92 -18.24 11.62 -31.22
CA GLU A 92 -18.33 11.22 -32.64
C GLU A 92 -19.78 10.90 -33.07
N GLY A 93 -20.76 11.02 -32.16
CA GLY A 93 -22.17 10.74 -32.45
C GLY A 93 -22.55 9.25 -32.32
N TYR A 94 -21.62 8.39 -31.88
CA TYR A 94 -21.92 6.99 -31.59
C TYR A 94 -22.51 6.81 -30.19
N GLU A 95 -23.59 6.03 -30.08
CA GLU A 95 -24.27 5.76 -28.81
C GLU A 95 -23.50 4.72 -27.97
N ALA A 96 -22.63 5.20 -27.08
CA ALA A 96 -21.84 4.38 -26.17
C ALA A 96 -22.76 3.51 -25.28
N GLY A 97 -22.85 2.20 -25.56
CA GLY A 97 -23.66 1.24 -24.79
C GLY A 97 -24.72 0.47 -25.58
N LYS A 98 -24.87 0.69 -26.89
CA LYS A 98 -25.68 -0.18 -27.77
C LYS A 98 -24.92 -1.37 -28.37
N GLY A 99 -23.63 -1.54 -28.04
CA GLY A 99 -22.80 -2.62 -28.58
C GLY A 99 -23.12 -4.00 -27.99
N ALA A 100 -23.49 -4.95 -28.87
CA ALA A 100 -23.56 -6.41 -28.74
C ALA A 100 -24.38 -7.06 -27.60
N SER A 101 -24.47 -6.50 -26.39
CA SER A 101 -25.15 -7.13 -25.25
C SER A 101 -26.68 -6.99 -25.26
N ARG A 102 -27.25 -6.18 -26.17
CA ARG A 102 -28.71 -6.00 -26.26
C ARG A 102 -29.47 -7.19 -26.84
N LYS A 103 -28.79 -8.21 -27.38
CA LYS A 103 -29.46 -9.38 -27.97
C LYS A 103 -29.91 -10.48 -26.98
N ARG A 104 -29.78 -10.29 -25.64
CA ARG A 104 -30.13 -11.35 -24.66
C ARG A 104 -31.32 -11.07 -23.73
N LYS A 105 -32.03 -9.94 -23.83
CA LYS A 105 -33.13 -9.61 -22.89
C LYS A 105 -34.44 -9.16 -23.54
N GLN A 106 -34.71 -9.52 -24.79
CA GLN A 106 -35.95 -9.12 -25.48
C GLN A 106 -37.02 -10.24 -25.53
N SER A 107 -37.15 -11.02 -24.46
CA SER A 107 -38.15 -12.11 -24.44
C SER A 107 -38.70 -12.46 -23.06
N GLN A 108 -38.70 -11.55 -22.07
CA GLN A 108 -39.21 -11.92 -20.73
C GLN A 108 -39.87 -10.81 -19.89
N GLU A 109 -40.36 -9.73 -20.49
CA GLU A 109 -41.15 -8.72 -19.75
C GLU A 109 -42.29 -8.22 -20.64
N ALA A 110 -43.30 -9.06 -20.81
CA ALA A 110 -44.59 -8.70 -21.39
C ALA A 110 -45.66 -9.59 -20.75
N GLU A 111 -45.92 -9.38 -19.45
CA GLU A 111 -47.19 -9.62 -18.76
C GLU A 111 -46.93 -9.50 -17.25
N GLU A 112 -47.37 -8.40 -16.65
CA GLU A 112 -48.04 -8.37 -15.34
C GLU A 112 -48.48 -6.93 -15.06
N ASP A 113 -49.45 -6.49 -15.86
CA ASP A 113 -50.40 -5.46 -15.47
C ASP A 113 -51.49 -6.13 -14.62
N ARG A 114 -51.51 -5.91 -13.29
CA ARG A 114 -52.72 -5.48 -12.57
C ARG A 114 -52.59 -5.43 -11.04
N ALA A 115 -53.14 -4.32 -10.54
CA ALA A 115 -53.96 -4.17 -9.32
C ALA A 115 -53.25 -3.87 -8.00
N GLY A 116 -53.64 -2.72 -7.41
CA GLY A 116 -53.47 -2.45 -5.98
C GLY A 116 -53.21 -1.00 -5.58
N GLN A 117 -53.84 -0.02 -6.23
CA GLN A 117 -53.69 1.40 -5.89
C GLN A 117 -54.66 1.78 -4.74
N VAL A 118 -54.13 1.92 -3.52
CA VAL A 118 -54.82 2.52 -2.36
C VAL A 118 -54.34 3.97 -2.25
N GLU A 119 -55.21 4.91 -2.63
CA GLU A 119 -54.95 6.35 -2.60
C GLU A 119 -55.09 6.90 -1.16
N SER A 120 -53.98 7.23 -0.52
CA SER A 120 -53.95 8.07 0.67
C SER A 120 -53.71 9.55 0.27
N PRO A 121 -54.42 10.52 0.86
CA PRO A 121 -54.26 11.94 0.52
C PRO A 121 -52.98 12.52 1.14
N ASP A 122 -51.84 12.21 0.54
CA ASP A 122 -50.56 12.81 0.89
C ASP A 122 -50.51 14.26 0.41
N LYS A 123 -50.54 15.17 1.38
CA LYS A 123 -50.31 16.60 1.20
C LYS A 123 -49.01 16.80 0.42
N LYS A 124 -49.14 17.18 -0.86
CA LYS A 124 -48.04 17.43 -1.80
C LYS A 124 -47.17 18.58 -1.28
N ARG A 125 -46.23 18.28 -0.39
CA ARG A 125 -45.14 19.19 -0.02
C ARG A 125 -44.37 19.47 -1.31
N LYS A 126 -44.44 20.72 -1.79
CA LYS A 126 -43.66 21.19 -2.93
C LYS A 126 -42.20 20.83 -2.67
N ARG A 127 -41.67 19.87 -3.42
CA ARG A 127 -40.25 19.49 -3.35
C ARG A 127 -39.46 20.74 -3.72
N HIS A 128 -38.79 21.36 -2.76
CA HIS A 128 -37.79 22.37 -3.06
C HIS A 128 -36.79 21.75 -4.02
N LYS A 129 -36.53 22.43 -5.14
CA LYS A 129 -35.49 22.05 -6.09
C LYS A 129 -34.19 22.02 -5.31
N SER A 130 -33.73 20.83 -4.91
CA SER A 130 -32.44 20.70 -4.25
C SER A 130 -31.38 21.20 -5.22
N ASP A 131 -30.55 22.14 -4.77
CA ASP A 131 -29.42 22.61 -5.54
C ASP A 131 -28.61 21.39 -6.02
N PRO A 132 -28.49 21.15 -7.35
CA PRO A 132 -27.79 19.99 -7.89
C PRO A 132 -26.32 19.92 -7.46
N LEU A 133 -25.75 21.03 -6.97
CA LEU A 133 -24.37 21.10 -6.46
C LEU A 133 -24.24 20.81 -4.96
N HIS A 134 -25.33 20.74 -4.20
CA HIS A 134 -25.28 20.57 -2.75
C HIS A 134 -24.58 19.25 -2.34
N GLN A 135 -24.89 18.15 -3.03
CA GLN A 135 -24.25 16.86 -2.77
C GLN A 135 -22.76 16.87 -3.14
N ALA A 136 -22.38 17.59 -4.21
CA ALA A 136 -21.00 17.73 -4.63
C ALA A 136 -20.18 18.51 -3.60
N ARG A 137 -20.74 19.61 -3.06
CA ARG A 137 -20.10 20.41 -2.00
C ARG A 137 -19.88 19.59 -0.72
N ARG A 138 -20.91 18.90 -0.24
CA ARG A 138 -20.82 18.04 0.97
C ARG A 138 -19.74 16.95 0.81
N LYS A 139 -19.65 16.33 -0.37
CA LYS A 139 -18.65 15.30 -0.65
C LYS A 139 -17.23 15.87 -0.76
N ALA A 140 -17.08 17.07 -1.33
CA ALA A 140 -15.79 17.75 -1.40
C ALA A 140 -15.28 18.14 -0.01
N GLU A 141 -16.17 18.62 0.85
CA GLU A 141 -15.87 18.96 2.23
C GLU A 141 -15.45 17.74 3.05
N GLN A 142 -16.20 16.63 2.96
CA GLN A 142 -15.84 15.37 3.61
C GLN A 142 -14.45 14.88 3.19
N ARG A 143 -14.11 14.96 1.90
CA ARG A 143 -12.78 14.58 1.40
C ARG A 143 -11.69 15.49 1.93
N LYS A 144 -11.96 16.79 2.06
CA LYS A 144 -11.00 17.75 2.62
C LYS A 144 -10.74 17.46 4.09
N ALA A 145 -11.79 17.20 4.88
CA ALA A 145 -11.66 16.79 6.27
C ALA A 145 -10.86 15.48 6.41
N GLU A 146 -11.20 14.44 5.66
CA GLU A 146 -10.49 13.15 5.71
C GLU A 146 -9.00 13.28 5.34
N GLN A 147 -8.66 14.15 4.38
CA GLN A 147 -7.27 14.43 4.03
C GLN A 147 -6.53 15.17 5.14
N GLN A 148 -7.19 16.13 5.81
CA GLN A 148 -6.62 16.86 6.94
C GLN A 148 -6.37 15.91 8.12
N ASP A 149 -7.33 15.07 8.47
CA ASP A 149 -7.18 14.09 9.56
C ASP A 149 -6.03 13.11 9.29
N LYS A 150 -5.93 12.60 8.06
CA LYS A 150 -4.80 11.73 7.66
C LYS A 150 -3.46 12.44 7.73
N ALA A 151 -3.41 13.72 7.34
CA ALA A 151 -2.19 14.52 7.42
C ALA A 151 -1.77 14.75 8.87
N GLN A 152 -2.71 15.09 9.76
CA GLN A 152 -2.48 15.27 11.19
C GLN A 152 -2.01 13.97 11.84
N GLN A 153 -2.69 12.85 11.60
CA GLN A 153 -2.29 11.56 12.13
C GLN A 153 -0.87 11.16 11.67
N LYS A 154 -0.51 11.48 10.42
CA LYS A 154 0.84 11.23 9.92
C LYS A 154 1.88 12.10 10.62
N GLN A 155 1.58 13.38 10.83
CA GLN A 155 2.48 14.29 11.57
C GLN A 155 2.70 13.82 13.00
N GLU A 156 1.63 13.44 13.70
CA GLU A 156 1.70 12.93 15.07
C GLU A 156 2.59 11.68 15.16
N ARG A 157 2.40 10.71 14.25
CA ARG A 157 3.25 9.51 14.19
C ARG A 157 4.72 9.85 13.95
N MET A 158 5.01 10.80 13.06
CA MET A 158 6.39 11.24 12.83
C MET A 158 7.02 11.89 14.06
N LEU A 159 6.24 12.68 14.82
CA LEU A 159 6.71 13.30 16.07
C LEU A 159 6.99 12.25 17.14
N ASP A 160 6.08 11.31 17.37
CA ASP A 160 6.25 10.22 18.34
C ASP A 160 7.44 9.31 17.99
N GLU A 161 7.58 8.93 16.70
CA GLU A 161 8.75 8.19 16.23
C GLU A 161 10.05 8.99 16.42
N GLY A 162 10.03 10.30 16.17
CA GLY A 162 11.16 11.20 16.40
C GLY A 162 11.56 11.25 17.88
N GLN A 163 10.60 11.37 18.79
CA GLN A 163 10.84 11.35 20.23
C GLN A 163 11.41 10.01 20.69
N LYS A 164 10.84 8.88 20.23
CA LYS A 164 11.34 7.53 20.50
C LYS A 164 12.77 7.34 20.01
N GLN A 165 13.10 7.82 18.81
CA GLN A 165 14.46 7.76 18.28
C GLN A 165 15.43 8.63 19.08
N ALA A 166 15.03 9.85 19.44
CA ALA A 166 15.84 10.74 20.26
C ALA A 166 16.13 10.13 21.64
N HIS A 167 15.12 9.52 22.26
CA HIS A 167 15.28 8.78 23.51
C HIS A 167 16.26 7.61 23.36
N ARG A 168 16.08 6.76 22.33
CA ARG A 168 17.01 5.65 22.04
C ARG A 168 18.46 6.14 21.88
N LYS A 169 18.67 7.23 21.14
CA LYS A 169 20.01 7.82 20.94
C LYS A 169 20.61 8.32 22.25
N LYS A 170 19.84 9.04 23.08
CA LYS A 170 20.28 9.51 24.40
C LYS A 170 20.66 8.35 25.30
N THR A 171 19.81 7.33 25.37
CA THR A 171 20.03 6.13 26.17
C THR A 171 21.25 5.34 25.69
N ALA A 172 21.42 5.17 24.37
CA ALA A 172 22.59 4.52 23.79
C ALA A 172 23.89 5.28 24.14
N ARG A 173 23.89 6.62 24.03
CA ARG A 173 25.04 7.45 24.42
C ARG A 173 25.42 7.22 25.89
N LYS A 174 24.44 7.23 26.80
CA LYS A 174 24.67 6.94 28.23
C LYS A 174 25.29 5.56 28.48
N TYR A 175 24.88 4.53 27.74
CA TYR A 175 25.47 3.18 27.90
C TYR A 175 26.86 3.04 27.25
N ILE A 176 27.19 3.87 26.28
CA ILE A 176 28.50 3.89 25.62
C ILE A 176 29.54 4.65 26.47
N GLU A 177 29.10 5.51 27.39
CA GLU A 177 30.00 6.23 28.29
C GLU A 177 30.96 5.27 29.02
N ARG A 178 32.25 5.63 28.97
CA ARG A 178 33.35 4.90 29.58
C ARG A 178 34.10 5.82 30.54
N THR A 179 34.64 5.24 31.59
CA THR A 179 35.56 5.91 32.51
C THR A 179 36.87 6.26 31.81
N ARG A 180 37.72 7.08 32.44
CA ARG A 180 39.06 7.42 31.92
C ARG A 180 39.93 6.19 31.63
N ARG A 181 39.70 5.08 32.32
CA ARG A 181 40.38 3.78 32.11
C ARG A 181 39.72 2.88 31.06
N GLY A 182 38.68 3.37 30.37
CA GLY A 182 37.98 2.64 29.30
C GLY A 182 36.90 1.65 29.78
N GLN A 183 36.70 1.49 31.08
CA GLN A 183 35.65 0.62 31.62
C GLN A 183 34.26 1.26 31.43
N PRO A 184 33.21 0.49 31.15
CA PRO A 184 31.85 1.03 31.04
C PRO A 184 31.41 1.67 32.37
N VAL A 185 30.70 2.78 32.29
CA VAL A 185 30.14 3.43 33.50
C VAL A 185 28.98 2.58 34.04
N MET A 186 29.30 1.69 34.99
CA MET A 186 28.36 0.70 35.53
C MET A 186 27.10 1.30 36.13
N LYS A 187 27.15 2.54 36.65
CA LYS A 187 25.97 3.26 37.16
C LYS A 187 24.84 3.30 36.13
N ASN A 188 25.15 3.64 34.88
CA ASN A 188 24.15 3.76 33.82
C ASN A 188 23.56 2.38 33.48
N VAL A 189 24.42 1.35 33.41
CA VAL A 189 24.04 -0.03 33.10
C VAL A 189 23.14 -0.62 34.20
N ILE A 190 23.49 -0.44 35.46
CA ILE A 190 22.73 -0.94 36.61
C ILE A 190 21.37 -0.25 36.69
N CYS A 191 21.29 1.08 36.57
CA CYS A 191 20.01 1.80 36.53
C CYS A 191 19.08 1.23 35.43
N GLY A 192 19.62 1.01 34.24
CA GLY A 192 18.87 0.39 33.14
C GLY A 192 18.37 -1.03 33.39
N MET A 193 19.10 -1.83 34.15
CA MET A 193 18.66 -3.16 34.57
C MET A 193 17.57 -3.08 35.63
N LEU A 194 17.74 -2.21 36.63
CA LEU A 194 16.74 -2.01 37.69
C LEU A 194 15.42 -1.48 37.12
N ASP A 195 15.45 -0.51 36.19
CA ASP A 195 14.27 0.00 35.52
C ASP A 195 13.50 -1.10 34.78
N LYS A 196 14.21 -2.06 34.15
CA LYS A 196 13.59 -3.20 33.46
C LYS A 196 12.96 -4.20 34.43
N ILE A 197 13.59 -4.44 35.57
CA ILE A 197 13.04 -5.33 36.60
C ILE A 197 11.80 -4.69 37.22
N GLN A 198 11.86 -3.41 37.57
CA GLN A 198 10.72 -2.70 38.18
C GLN A 198 9.54 -2.55 37.22
N ASN A 199 9.78 -2.21 35.95
CA ASN A 199 8.71 -2.01 34.97
C ASN A 199 8.27 -3.29 34.24
N GLY A 200 9.13 -4.30 34.16
CA GLY A 200 8.85 -5.58 33.52
C GLY A 200 8.33 -6.68 34.46
N SER A 201 8.27 -6.39 35.77
CA SER A 201 7.68 -7.27 36.79
C SER A 201 6.19 -6.96 37.06
N ARG A 202 5.53 -6.19 36.18
CA ARG A 202 4.08 -5.95 36.15
C ARG A 202 3.50 -6.55 34.89
#